data_AF-A0ABD1G650-F1
#
_entry.id   AF-A0ABD1G650-F1
#
_cell.length_a   1.000
_cell.length_b   1.000
_cell.length_c   1.000
_cell.angle_alpha   90.00
_cell.angle_beta   90.00
_cell.angle_gamma   90.00
#
_symmetry.space_group_name_H-M   'P 1'
#
loop_
_entity.id
_entity.type
_entity.pdbx_description
1 polymer ?
#
loop_
_entity_poly.entity_id
_entity_poly.type
_entity_poly.pdbx_seq_one_letter_code
_entity_poly.pdbx_strand_id
1 'polypeptide(L)'
;MGGVVTVSLGDSGSGSNEVASHTALGDCLSLLSAAFYAAYITLIRQKLPDGDDKAQGRVSMAQFLGFLGLFNFLIFFPAALILEFSKLDLFNTLTGKQFGLIVGKGLLDNVVSDYLWAKAVLLTTITLASAGLSIQVPLAIIVDSLIGIAPHPLDYVGAVAVMIGFTGLNFPSYALSTTREAHLELQLRNTTNVHNHLSDVHNKV
;
A
#
# COMPACT_ATOMS: atom_id res chain seq x y z
N MET A 1 4.81 7.27 6.78
CA MET A 1 3.92 8.42 6.54
C MET A 1 4.66 9.76 6.59
N GLY A 2 5.41 10.08 7.65
CA GLY A 2 6.16 11.35 7.73
C GLY A 2 7.04 11.67 6.51
N GLY A 3 7.82 10.70 6.01
CA GLY A 3 8.66 10.90 4.82
C GLY A 3 7.88 11.25 3.54
N VAL A 4 6.69 10.66 3.33
CA VAL A 4 5.84 10.95 2.16
C VAL A 4 5.28 12.37 2.24
N VAL A 5 4.91 12.83 3.44
CA VAL A 5 4.47 14.22 3.66
C VAL A 5 5.60 15.21 3.34
N THR A 6 6.83 14.90 3.75
CA THR A 6 8.00 15.74 3.46
C THR A 6 8.28 15.84 1.96
N VAL A 7 8.18 14.74 1.20
CA VAL A 7 8.29 14.78 -0.28
C VAL A 7 7.15 15.60 -0.88
N SER A 8 5.91 15.37 -0.46
CA SER A 8 4.76 16.10 -0.99
C SER A 8 4.85 17.62 -0.74
N LEU A 9 5.41 18.04 0.41
CA LEU A 9 5.70 19.45 0.68
C LEU A 9 6.84 20.00 -0.19
N GLY A 10 7.81 19.18 -0.57
CA GLY A 10 8.86 19.54 -1.53
C GLY A 10 8.28 19.86 -2.91
N ASP A 11 7.31 19.07 -3.35
CA ASP A 11 6.63 19.23 -4.63
C ASP A 11 5.63 20.40 -4.65
N SER A 12 5.01 20.70 -3.50
CA SER A 12 4.02 21.78 -3.32
C SER A 12 4.57 23.20 -3.52
N GLY A 13 5.90 23.39 -3.50
CA GLY A 13 6.54 24.69 -3.75
C GLY A 13 6.42 25.20 -5.19
N SER A 14 5.95 24.36 -6.12
CA SER A 14 5.91 24.63 -7.56
C SER A 14 4.51 24.99 -8.10
N GLY A 15 3.44 24.82 -7.31
CA GLY A 15 2.05 25.02 -7.72
C GLY A 15 1.38 26.21 -7.03
N SER A 16 0.73 27.08 -7.79
CA SER A 16 -0.10 28.17 -7.27
C SER A 16 -1.22 27.63 -6.36
N ASN A 17 -1.27 28.13 -5.12
CA ASN A 17 -2.30 27.83 -4.12
C ASN A 17 -3.68 28.38 -4.53
N GLU A 18 -4.33 27.77 -5.52
CA GLU A 18 -5.78 27.89 -5.68
C GLU A 18 -6.44 26.92 -4.70
N VAL A 19 -6.87 27.44 -3.56
CA VAL A 19 -7.65 26.69 -2.59
C VAL A 19 -8.99 26.33 -3.25
N ALA A 20 -9.08 25.09 -3.73
CA ALA A 20 -10.28 24.55 -4.36
C ALA A 20 -11.49 24.69 -3.42
N SER A 21 -12.60 25.23 -3.92
CA SER A 21 -13.83 25.53 -3.16
C SER A 21 -14.52 24.33 -2.49
N HIS A 22 -14.04 23.10 -2.73
CA HIS A 22 -14.63 21.86 -2.22
C HIS A 22 -13.60 20.90 -1.60
N THR A 23 -12.57 21.39 -0.89
CA THR A 23 -11.59 20.56 -0.16
C THR A 23 -12.27 19.51 0.75
N ALA A 24 -13.35 19.87 1.44
CA ALA A 24 -14.07 18.96 2.33
C ALA A 24 -14.69 17.73 1.61
N LEU A 25 -15.13 17.89 0.36
CA LEU A 25 -15.62 16.76 -0.42
C LEU A 25 -14.47 15.85 -0.86
N GLY A 26 -13.31 16.44 -1.21
CA GLY A 26 -12.09 15.70 -1.53
C GLY A 26 -11.62 14.83 -0.36
N ASP A 27 -11.58 15.40 0.84
CA ASP A 27 -11.17 14.68 2.05
C ASP A 27 -12.13 13.52 2.37
N CYS A 28 -13.45 13.76 2.29
CA CYS A 28 -14.45 12.72 2.51
C CYS A 28 -14.34 11.59 1.47
N LEU A 29 -14.13 11.94 0.20
CA LEU A 29 -13.99 10.96 -0.89
C LEU A 29 -12.69 10.15 -0.76
N SER A 30 -11.61 10.78 -0.28
CA SER A 30 -10.33 10.12 -0.01
C SER A 30 -10.45 9.11 1.14
N LEU A 31 -11.12 9.49 2.24
CA LEU A 31 -11.40 8.58 3.36
C LEU A 31 -12.28 7.40 2.93
N LEU A 32 -13.30 7.66 2.13
CA LEU A 32 -14.18 6.61 1.61
C LEU A 32 -13.41 5.65 0.70
N SER A 33 -12.55 6.17 -0.19
CA SER A 33 -11.67 5.37 -1.05
C SER A 33 -10.73 4.49 -0.22
N ALA A 34 -10.08 5.06 0.81
CA ALA A 34 -9.20 4.31 1.70
C ALA A 34 -9.93 3.17 2.42
N ALA A 35 -11.17 3.40 2.86
CA ALA A 35 -12.00 2.37 3.51
C ALA A 35 -12.35 1.23 2.54
N PHE A 36 -12.80 1.54 1.33
CA PHE A 36 -13.09 0.54 0.30
C PHE A 36 -11.84 -0.23 -0.13
N TYR A 37 -10.70 0.45 -0.28
CA TYR A 37 -9.44 -0.19 -0.62
C TYR A 37 -8.99 -1.17 0.47
N ALA A 38 -9.02 -0.77 1.74
CA ALA A 38 -8.72 -1.65 2.86
C ALA A 38 -9.64 -2.88 2.91
N ALA A 39 -10.95 -2.68 2.68
CA ALA A 39 -11.92 -3.76 2.59
C ALA A 39 -11.61 -4.70 1.41
N TYR A 40 -11.31 -4.16 0.23
CA TYR A 40 -10.94 -4.92 -0.97
C TYR A 40 -9.70 -5.80 -0.72
N ILE A 41 -8.62 -5.26 -0.13
CA ILE A 41 -7.40 -6.03 0.14
C ILE A 41 -7.65 -7.12 1.18
N THR A 42 -8.43 -6.81 2.22
CA THR A 42 -8.80 -7.77 3.26
C THR A 42 -9.63 -8.91 2.69
N LEU A 43 -10.60 -8.60 1.82
CA LEU A 43 -11.43 -9.61 1.15
C LEU A 43 -10.61 -10.50 0.22
N ILE A 44 -9.68 -9.95 -0.57
CA ILE A 44 -8.76 -10.76 -1.38
C ILE A 44 -8.01 -11.75 -0.50
N ARG A 45 -7.40 -11.27 0.59
CA ARG A 45 -6.61 -12.12 1.49
C ARG A 45 -7.45 -13.17 2.22
N GLN A 46 -8.71 -12.87 2.53
CA GLN A 46 -9.61 -13.78 3.24
C GLN A 46 -10.29 -14.80 2.31
N LYS A 47 -10.63 -14.40 1.07
CA LYS A 47 -11.41 -15.22 0.13
C LYS A 47 -10.55 -15.97 -0.89
N LEU A 48 -9.29 -15.59 -1.06
CA LEU A 48 -8.32 -16.30 -1.91
C LEU A 48 -7.08 -16.76 -1.11
N PRO A 49 -7.23 -17.63 -0.09
CA PRO A 49 -6.08 -18.23 0.56
C PRO A 49 -5.35 -19.16 -0.41
N ASP A 50 -4.08 -18.86 -0.70
CA ASP A 50 -3.14 -19.70 -1.48
C ASP A 50 -2.61 -20.91 -0.68
N GLY A 51 -3.23 -21.23 0.46
CA GLY A 51 -2.87 -22.38 1.29
C GLY A 51 -3.26 -23.70 0.63
N ASP A 52 -2.45 -24.74 0.85
CA ASP A 52 -2.53 -26.10 0.29
C ASP A 52 -3.82 -26.91 0.65
N ASP A 53 -4.95 -26.25 0.84
CA ASP A 53 -6.25 -26.89 1.02
C ASP A 53 -6.80 -27.29 -0.35
N LYS A 54 -6.34 -28.46 -0.82
CA LYS A 54 -6.75 -29.20 -2.03
C LYS A 54 -8.26 -29.52 -2.15
N ALA A 55 -9.13 -28.86 -1.38
CA ALA A 55 -10.55 -29.15 -1.28
C ALA A 55 -11.48 -28.06 -1.85
N GLN A 56 -10.98 -26.87 -2.22
CA GLN A 56 -11.82 -25.82 -2.81
C GLN A 56 -11.27 -25.38 -4.15
N GLY A 57 -12.12 -25.42 -5.18
CA GLY A 57 -11.78 -25.17 -6.57
C GLY A 57 -10.92 -23.92 -6.73
N ARG A 58 -9.80 -24.09 -7.41
CA ARG A 58 -8.76 -23.10 -7.68
C ARG A 58 -9.35 -21.89 -8.41
N VAL A 59 -9.95 -20.93 -7.71
CA VAL A 59 -10.16 -19.60 -8.30
C VAL A 59 -8.79 -18.97 -8.32
N SER A 60 -8.09 -19.15 -9.44
CA SER A 60 -6.77 -18.59 -9.65
C SER A 60 -6.87 -17.07 -9.50
N MET A 61 -5.93 -16.44 -8.78
CA MET A 61 -5.83 -14.98 -8.69
C MET A 61 -5.92 -14.32 -10.06
N ALA A 62 -5.44 -15.00 -11.11
CA ALA A 62 -5.55 -14.57 -12.50
C ALA A 62 -6.99 -14.55 -13.04
N GLN A 63 -7.86 -15.49 -12.63
CA GLN A 63 -9.28 -15.48 -13.01
C GLN A 63 -10.03 -14.35 -12.33
N PHE A 64 -9.77 -14.10 -11.04
CA PHE A 64 -10.35 -12.96 -10.32
C PHE A 64 -9.98 -11.62 -11.00
N LEU A 65 -8.69 -11.42 -11.28
CA LEU A 65 -8.21 -10.24 -12.01
C LEU A 65 -8.74 -10.18 -13.45
N GLY A 66 -8.90 -11.32 -14.12
CA GLY A 66 -9.51 -11.42 -15.45
C GLY A 66 -10.96 -10.95 -15.46
N PHE A 67 -11.77 -11.39 -14.48
CA PHE A 67 -13.14 -10.88 -14.30
C PHE A 67 -13.15 -9.40 -13.91
N LEU A 68 -12.26 -8.97 -13.02
CA LEU A 68 -12.14 -7.56 -12.64
C LEU A 68 -11.83 -6.68 -13.86
N GLY A 69 -10.90 -7.09 -14.70
CA GLY A 69 -10.57 -6.43 -15.96
C GLY A 69 -11.73 -6.45 -16.96
N LEU A 70 -12.47 -7.57 -17.06
CA LEU A 70 -13.65 -7.67 -17.92
C LEU A 70 -14.77 -6.72 -17.48
N PHE A 71 -15.08 -6.66 -16.18
CA PHE A 71 -16.07 -5.73 -15.65
C PHE A 71 -15.62 -4.28 -15.80
N ASN A 72 -14.33 -4.00 -15.55
CA ASN A 72 -13.78 -2.66 -15.77
C ASN A 72 -13.92 -2.25 -17.24
N PHE A 73 -13.54 -3.13 -18.17
CA PHE A 73 -13.75 -2.91 -19.60
C PHE A 73 -15.22 -2.69 -19.92
N LEU A 74 -16.14 -3.53 -19.43
CA LEU A 74 -17.57 -3.42 -19.73
C LEU A 74 -18.21 -2.12 -19.19
N ILE A 75 -17.75 -1.62 -18.04
CA ILE A 75 -18.23 -0.37 -17.43
C ILE A 75 -17.61 0.86 -18.13
N PHE A 76 -16.32 0.82 -18.45
CA PHE A 76 -15.62 1.94 -19.10
C PHE A 76 -15.84 1.99 -20.61
N PHE A 77 -16.17 0.87 -21.25
CA PHE A 77 -16.48 0.79 -22.68
C PHE A 77 -17.61 1.71 -23.13
N PRO A 78 -18.79 1.75 -22.47
CA PRO A 78 -19.84 2.71 -22.83
C PRO A 78 -19.41 4.16 -22.56
N ALA A 79 -18.62 4.42 -21.52
CA ALA A 79 -18.07 5.75 -21.26
C ALA A 79 -17.10 6.19 -22.37
N ALA A 80 -16.25 5.28 -22.85
CA ALA A 80 -15.35 5.51 -23.97
C ALA A 80 -16.13 5.77 -25.28
N LEU A 81 -17.19 5.01 -25.55
CA LEU A 81 -18.09 5.24 -26.68
C LEU A 81 -18.74 6.62 -26.61
N ILE A 82 -19.24 7.04 -25.45
CA ILE A 82 -19.83 8.38 -25.28
C ILE A 82 -18.78 9.46 -25.57
N LEU A 83 -17.54 9.28 -25.10
CA LEU A 83 -16.43 10.21 -25.39
C LEU A 83 -16.11 10.27 -26.89
N GLU A 84 -16.14 9.15 -27.60
CA GLU A 84 -15.93 9.07 -29.03
C GLU A 84 -17.06 9.77 -29.82
N PHE A 85 -18.32 9.55 -29.42
CA PHE A 85 -19.48 10.25 -30.00
C PHE A 85 -19.47 11.76 -29.75
N SER A 86 -18.92 12.20 -28.61
CA SER A 86 -18.74 13.62 -28.31
C SER A 86 -17.70 14.34 -29.18
N LYS A 87 -17.05 13.65 -30.15
CA LYS A 87 -16.04 14.22 -31.06
C LYS A 87 -14.96 15.02 -30.32
N LEU A 88 -14.56 14.57 -29.14
CA LEU A 88 -13.32 15.05 -28.56
C LEU A 88 -12.21 14.48 -29.44
N ASP A 89 -11.41 15.33 -30.08
CA ASP A 89 -10.29 15.02 -30.99
C ASP A 89 -9.17 14.13 -30.37
N LEU A 90 -9.46 13.48 -29.24
CA LEU A 90 -8.57 12.61 -28.49
C LEU A 90 -8.11 11.41 -29.32
N PHE A 91 -9.01 10.73 -30.02
CA PHE A 91 -8.65 9.52 -30.77
C PHE A 91 -7.95 9.81 -32.10
N ASN A 92 -8.23 10.95 -32.74
CA ASN A 92 -7.61 11.33 -34.01
C ASN A 92 -6.18 11.85 -33.84
N THR A 93 -5.80 12.24 -32.61
CA THR A 93 -4.49 12.81 -32.25
C THR A 93 -3.50 11.76 -31.75
N LEU A 94 -3.97 10.55 -31.39
CA LEU A 94 -3.10 9.49 -30.86
C LEU A 94 -2.28 8.84 -31.98
N THR A 95 -1.00 9.20 -32.05
CA THR A 95 -0.02 8.52 -32.91
C THR A 95 0.08 7.04 -32.51
N GLY A 96 0.29 6.12 -33.46
CA GLY A 96 0.40 4.67 -33.17
C GLY A 96 1.43 4.31 -32.09
N LYS A 97 2.48 5.13 -31.93
CA LYS A 97 3.44 5.01 -30.81
C LYS A 97 2.83 5.34 -29.46
N GLN A 98 2.03 6.39 -29.36
CA GLN A 98 1.35 6.79 -28.12
C GLN A 98 0.32 5.74 -27.72
N PHE A 99 -0.45 5.22 -28.69
CA PHE A 99 -1.35 4.10 -28.45
C PHE A 99 -0.61 2.86 -27.92
N GLY A 100 0.51 2.49 -28.55
CA GLY A 100 1.36 1.38 -28.09
C GLY A 100 1.93 1.60 -26.67
N LEU A 101 2.33 2.83 -26.36
CA LEU A 101 2.79 3.22 -25.01
C LEU A 101 1.67 3.15 -23.97
N ILE A 102 0.46 3.60 -24.31
CA ILE A 102 -0.71 3.54 -23.43
C ILE A 102 -1.08 2.08 -23.15
N VAL A 103 -1.16 1.25 -24.18
CA VAL A 103 -1.45 -0.19 -24.05
C VAL A 103 -0.35 -0.89 -23.27
N GLY A 104 0.92 -0.62 -23.59
CA GLY A 104 2.08 -1.21 -22.92
C GLY A 104 2.15 -0.82 -21.44
N LYS A 105 1.98 0.47 -21.12
CA LYS A 105 1.91 0.95 -19.73
C LYS A 105 0.71 0.33 -19.03
N GLY A 106 -0.48 0.35 -19.63
CA GLY A 106 -1.68 -0.25 -19.03
C GLY A 106 -1.51 -1.74 -18.72
N LEU A 107 -0.89 -2.51 -19.61
CA LEU A 107 -0.67 -3.94 -19.39
C LEU A 107 0.37 -4.21 -18.29
N LEU A 108 1.52 -3.54 -18.34
CA LEU A 108 2.60 -3.78 -17.38
C LEU A 108 2.31 -3.16 -16.00
N ASP A 109 1.78 -1.94 -15.98
CA ASP A 109 1.58 -1.13 -14.79
C ASP A 109 0.28 -1.46 -14.06
N ASN A 110 -0.84 -1.67 -14.77
CA ASN A 110 -2.08 -2.09 -14.10
C ASN A 110 -2.12 -3.62 -13.95
N VAL A 111 -2.06 -4.38 -15.05
CA VAL A 111 -2.38 -5.81 -14.97
C VAL A 111 -1.28 -6.62 -14.30
N VAL A 112 -0.04 -6.50 -14.77
CA VAL A 112 1.08 -7.30 -14.25
C VAL A 112 1.47 -6.83 -12.85
N SER A 113 1.53 -5.52 -12.61
CA SER A 113 1.85 -4.97 -11.28
C SER A 113 0.82 -5.36 -10.23
N ASP A 114 -0.49 -5.20 -10.50
CA ASP A 114 -1.53 -5.56 -9.53
C ASP A 114 -1.56 -7.06 -9.24
N TYR A 115 -1.29 -7.90 -10.25
CA TYR A 115 -1.15 -9.34 -10.05
C TYR A 115 0.02 -9.68 -9.12
N LEU A 116 1.21 -9.14 -9.41
CA LEU A 116 2.41 -9.38 -8.60
C LEU A 116 2.25 -8.83 -7.19
N TRP A 117 1.64 -7.64 -7.06
CA TRP A 117 1.33 -7.02 -5.80
C TRP A 117 0.38 -7.87 -4.96
N ALA A 118 -0.72 -8.34 -5.54
CA ALA A 118 -1.67 -9.18 -4.83
C ALA A 118 -1.06 -10.53 -4.42
N LYS A 119 -0.23 -11.12 -5.28
CA LYS A 119 0.55 -12.31 -4.92
C LYS A 119 1.54 -12.03 -3.77
N ALA A 120 2.20 -10.87 -3.76
CA ALA A 120 3.08 -10.49 -2.66
C ALA A 120 2.29 -10.34 -1.35
N VAL A 121 1.09 -9.77 -1.40
CA VAL A 121 0.17 -9.67 -0.25
C VAL A 121 -0.23 -11.05 0.29
N LEU A 122 -0.53 -12.01 -0.58
CA LEU A 122 -0.90 -13.38 -0.21
C LEU A 122 0.29 -14.16 0.36
N LEU A 123 1.47 -14.05 -0.25
CA LEU A 123 2.69 -14.78 0.13
C LEU A 123 3.39 -14.22 1.37
N THR A 124 3.20 -12.94 1.67
CA THR A 124 3.85 -12.27 2.81
C THR A 124 2.80 -11.74 3.80
N THR A 125 2.65 -10.43 3.91
CA THR A 125 1.61 -9.75 4.66
C THR A 125 1.26 -8.45 3.94
N ILE A 126 0.04 -7.97 4.14
CA ILE A 126 -0.41 -6.67 3.61
C ILE A 126 0.57 -5.57 4.04
N THR A 127 1.04 -5.61 5.29
CA THR A 127 1.97 -4.62 5.83
C THR A 127 3.30 -4.60 5.09
N LEU A 128 3.92 -5.76 4.83
CA LEU A 128 5.20 -5.83 4.13
C LEU A 128 5.06 -5.47 2.65
N ALA A 129 3.99 -5.93 2.00
CA ALA A 129 3.69 -5.59 0.60
C ALA A 129 3.46 -4.07 0.42
N SER A 130 2.66 -3.44 1.29
CA SER A 130 2.44 -1.98 1.27
C SER A 130 3.70 -1.18 1.63
N ALA A 131 4.56 -1.69 2.53
CA ALA A 131 5.85 -1.09 2.79
C ALA A 131 6.76 -1.14 1.54
N GLY A 132 6.71 -2.24 0.79
CA GLY A 132 7.43 -2.37 -0.49
C GLY A 132 7.03 -1.30 -1.52
N LEU A 133 5.75 -0.92 -1.58
CA LEU A 133 5.28 0.18 -2.44
C LEU A 133 5.93 1.52 -2.04
N SER A 134 6.29 1.72 -0.77
CA SER A 134 6.94 2.96 -0.33
C SER A 134 8.35 3.13 -0.92
N ILE A 135 9.02 2.05 -1.34
CA ILE A 135 10.34 2.11 -2.01
C ILE A 135 10.25 2.84 -3.36
N GLN A 136 9.06 2.94 -3.95
CA GLN A 136 8.87 3.67 -5.22
C GLN A 136 9.29 5.14 -5.11
N VAL A 137 9.08 5.78 -3.94
CA VAL A 137 9.45 7.18 -3.71
C VAL A 137 10.96 7.44 -3.83
N PRO A 138 11.84 6.76 -3.05
CA PRO A 138 13.29 6.92 -3.22
C PRO A 138 13.77 6.45 -4.59
N LEU A 139 13.17 5.42 -5.18
CA LEU A 139 13.53 4.95 -6.51
C LEU A 139 13.23 6.00 -7.59
N ALA A 140 12.09 6.69 -7.51
CA ALA A 140 11.73 7.76 -8.42
C ALA A 140 12.77 8.89 -8.40
N ILE A 141 13.19 9.33 -7.21
CA ILE A 141 14.21 10.38 -7.04
C ILE A 141 15.56 9.97 -7.66
N ILE A 142 15.94 8.70 -7.53
CA ILE A 142 17.16 8.17 -8.17
C ILE A 142 17.02 8.23 -9.69
N VAL A 143 15.89 7.79 -10.23
CA VAL A 143 15.63 7.80 -11.68
C VAL A 143 15.60 9.23 -12.23
N ASP A 144 14.93 10.16 -11.56
CA ASP A 144 14.88 11.58 -11.94
C ASP A 144 16.28 12.19 -11.95
N SER A 145 17.09 11.91 -10.92
CA SER A 145 18.48 12.36 -10.86
C SER A 145 19.35 11.77 -11.97
N LEU A 146 19.10 10.53 -12.42
CA LEU A 146 19.84 9.90 -13.53
C LEU A 146 19.44 10.49 -14.89
N ILE A 147 18.18 10.91 -15.04
CA ILE A 147 17.66 11.54 -16.26
C ILE A 147 18.06 13.03 -16.33
N GLY A 148 18.67 13.57 -15.27
CA GLY A 148 19.15 14.95 -15.20
C GLY A 148 18.10 15.94 -14.70
N ILE A 149 17.00 15.44 -14.14
CA ILE A 149 15.99 16.25 -13.43
C ILE A 149 16.49 16.37 -11.98
N ALA A 150 16.85 17.58 -11.56
CA ALA A 150 17.34 17.82 -10.21
C ALA A 150 16.17 17.84 -9.21
N PRO A 151 16.04 16.84 -8.31
CA PRO A 151 15.00 16.80 -7.30
C PRO A 151 15.23 17.87 -6.24
N HIS A 152 14.16 18.30 -5.57
CA HIS A 152 14.29 19.30 -4.51
C HIS A 152 14.99 18.67 -3.28
N PRO A 153 15.84 19.42 -2.53
CA PRO A 153 16.54 18.88 -1.36
C PRO A 153 15.61 18.24 -0.30
N LEU A 154 14.35 18.71 -0.22
CA LEU A 154 13.34 18.15 0.68
C LEU A 154 12.90 16.73 0.27
N ASP A 155 12.98 16.41 -1.02
CA ASP A 155 12.63 15.08 -1.55
C ASP A 155 13.63 14.03 -1.09
N TYR A 156 14.92 14.39 -1.04
CA TYR A 156 15.97 13.54 -0.50
C TYR A 156 15.77 13.27 1.01
N VAL A 157 15.37 14.28 1.78
CA VAL A 157 15.05 14.10 3.21
C VAL A 157 13.86 13.16 3.38
N GLY A 158 12.80 13.35 2.58
CA GLY A 158 11.65 12.47 2.56
C GLY A 158 12.00 11.03 2.17
N ALA A 159 12.83 10.85 1.15
CA ALA A 159 13.33 9.56 0.68
C ALA A 159 14.09 8.79 1.78
N VAL A 160 15.00 9.47 2.48
CA VAL A 160 15.74 8.89 3.60
C VAL A 160 14.79 8.49 4.73
N ALA A 161 13.82 9.33 5.07
CA ALA A 161 12.81 9.00 6.08
C ALA A 161 11.94 7.80 5.68
N VAL A 162 11.59 7.66 4.40
CA VAL A 162 10.87 6.49 3.86
C VAL A 162 11.73 5.23 3.97
N MET A 163 13.02 5.30 3.60
CA MET A 163 13.95 4.17 3.71
C MET A 163 14.14 3.72 5.15
N ILE A 164 14.29 4.65 6.10
CA ILE A 164 14.38 4.33 7.53
C ILE A 164 13.11 3.60 8.00
N GLY A 165 11.93 4.07 7.60
CA GLY A 165 10.66 3.42 7.93
C GLY A 165 10.56 2.01 7.32
N PHE A 166 11.00 1.83 6.07
CA PHE A 166 11.01 0.53 5.41
C PHE A 166 11.98 -0.45 6.09
N THR A 167 13.21 -0.03 6.41
CA THR A 167 14.17 -0.88 7.12
C THR A 167 13.67 -1.22 8.53
N GLY A 168 13.05 -0.24 9.23
CA GLY A 168 12.40 -0.44 10.52
C GLY A 168 11.36 -1.56 10.54
N LEU A 169 10.57 -1.69 9.47
CA LEU A 169 9.58 -2.75 9.30
C LEU A 169 10.19 -4.11 8.95
N ASN A 170 11.39 -4.13 8.36
CA ASN A 170 12.09 -5.36 7.98
C ASN A 170 12.95 -5.94 9.11
N PHE A 171 13.33 -5.15 10.12
CA PHE A 171 14.00 -5.69 11.29
C PHE A 171 13.05 -6.65 12.02
N PRO A 172 13.39 -7.94 12.12
CA PRO A 172 12.50 -8.90 12.75
C PRO A 172 12.23 -8.46 14.19
N SER A 173 10.99 -8.64 14.63
CA SER A 173 10.47 -8.29 15.94
C SER A 173 11.20 -8.92 17.14
N TYR A 174 12.38 -9.52 16.98
CA TYR A 174 13.18 -10.11 18.06
C TYR A 174 13.41 -9.15 19.22
N ALA A 175 13.57 -7.84 18.97
CA ALA A 175 13.75 -6.86 20.04
C ALA A 175 12.45 -6.60 20.82
N LEU A 176 11.30 -6.60 20.13
CA LEU A 176 9.99 -6.35 20.74
C LEU A 176 9.44 -7.60 21.43
N SER A 177 9.65 -8.79 20.86
CA SER A 177 9.31 -10.06 21.50
C SER A 177 10.17 -10.30 22.74
N THR A 178 11.48 -10.08 22.67
CA THR A 178 12.37 -10.17 23.86
C THR A 178 11.94 -9.19 24.96
N THR A 179 11.53 -7.98 24.61
CA THR A 179 11.06 -6.98 25.58
C THR A 179 9.71 -7.38 26.20
N ARG A 180 8.81 -7.96 25.41
CA ARG A 180 7.50 -8.43 25.88
C ARG A 180 7.62 -9.69 26.76
N GLU A 181 8.48 -10.62 26.37
CA GLU A 181 8.81 -11.83 27.14
C GLU A 181 9.46 -11.44 28.48
N ALA A 182 10.44 -10.52 28.47
CA ALA A 182 11.06 -10.01 29.70
C ALA A 182 10.07 -9.30 30.63
N HIS A 183 9.08 -8.58 30.08
CA HIS A 183 8.03 -7.94 30.88
C HIS A 183 7.03 -8.95 31.47
N LEU A 184 6.67 -10.00 30.72
CA LEU A 184 5.81 -11.09 31.20
C LEU A 184 6.47 -11.93 32.30
N GLU A 185 7.76 -12.24 32.15
CA GLU A 185 8.58 -12.92 33.16
C GLU A 185 8.64 -12.13 34.48
N LEU A 186 8.82 -10.80 34.41
CA LEU A 186 8.80 -9.93 35.61
C LEU A 186 7.43 -9.89 36.29
N GLN A 187 6.34 -9.84 35.52
CA GLN A 187 4.97 -9.86 36.04
C GLN A 187 4.65 -11.18 36.75
N LEU A 188 5.02 -12.31 36.15
CA LEU A 188 4.88 -13.63 36.76
C LEU A 188 5.66 -13.72 38.07
N ARG A 189 6.94 -13.32 38.05
CA ARG A 189 7.83 -13.38 39.23
C ARG A 189 7.37 -12.47 40.37
N ASN A 190 6.77 -11.32 40.07
CA ASN A 190 6.18 -10.43 41.07
C ASN A 190 4.91 -11.04 41.68
N THR A 191 4.04 -11.62 40.85
CA THR A 191 2.79 -12.27 41.30
C THR A 191 3.06 -13.49 42.19
N THR A 192 4.06 -14.30 41.84
CA THR A 192 4.49 -15.44 42.68
C THR A 192 5.08 -15.00 44.02
N ASN A 193 5.86 -13.92 44.05
CA ASN A 193 6.39 -13.39 45.31
C ASN A 193 5.28 -12.89 46.24
N VAL A 194 4.29 -12.17 45.70
CA VAL A 194 3.14 -11.69 46.50
C VAL A 194 2.33 -12.86 47.05
N HIS A 195 2.13 -13.93 46.26
CA HIS A 195 1.42 -15.12 46.70
C HIS A 195 2.14 -15.85 47.84
N ASN A 196 3.46 -16.01 47.74
CA ASN A 196 4.28 -16.63 48.79
C ASN A 196 4.33 -15.78 50.08
N HIS A 197 4.33 -14.45 49.94
CA HIS A 197 4.31 -13.57 51.11
C HIS A 197 2.95 -13.58 51.84
N LEU A 198 1.85 -13.80 51.13
CA LEU A 198 0.52 -13.92 51.73
C LEU A 198 0.32 -15.26 52.45
N SER A 199 0.87 -16.35 51.92
CA SER A 199 0.78 -17.68 52.53
C SER A 199 1.65 -17.82 53.78
N ASP A 200 2.82 -17.19 53.83
CA ASP A 200 3.66 -17.14 55.04
C ASP A 200 3.03 -16.33 56.18
N VAL A 201 2.26 -15.28 55.85
CA VAL A 201 1.52 -14.50 56.85
C VAL A 201 0.32 -15.29 57.39
N HIS A 202 -0.32 -16.12 56.55
CA HIS A 202 -1.45 -16.95 56.97
C HIS A 202 -1.02 -18.18 57.80
N ASN A 203 0.19 -18.69 57.60
CA ASN A 203 0.73 -19.85 58.34
C ASN A 203 1.37 -19.47 59.70
N LYS A 204 1.37 -18.19 60.07
CA LYS A 204 1.94 -17.66 61.31
C LYS A 204 0.90 -17.20 62.35
N VAL A 205 -0.39 -17.44 62.11
CA VAL A 205 -1.50 -17.16 63.02
C VAL A 205 -2.16 -18.47 63.42
#